data_AF-A0A438WM07-F1
#
_entry.id   AF-A0A438WM07-F1
#
_cell.length_a   1.000
_cell.length_b   1.000
_cell.length_c   1.000
_cell.angle_alpha   90.00
_cell.angle_beta   90.00
_cell.angle_gamma   90.00
#
_symmetry.space_group_name_H-M   'P 1'
#
loop_
_entity.id
_entity.type
_entity.pdbx_description
1 polymer ?
#
loop_
_entity_poly.entity_id
_entity_poly.type
_entity_poly.pdbx_seq_one_letter_code
_entity_poly.pdbx_strand_id
1 'polypeptide(L)'
;LQGIMGYYYALKQNENELVALSVKEQYLPASENAPLPSSVFSSIVALSLKIDSLFSLFSAGKIPSGSKDPFALRRLSFGLLKIIAHYGLEFDLKADLKNLFEKVGVYQSFDLEILEKFLLERFHNLIDCNPSIIRSVLNTNERDIVKIIQKVKALKRFLDDPKNAQKKELLFSAFKRLANINKDRNPNELSG
;
A
#
# COMPACT_ATOMS: atom_id res chain seq x y z
N LEU A 1 19.30 -10.88 -13.35
CA LEU A 1 20.74 -10.76 -13.03
C LEU A 1 21.02 -9.73 -11.92
N GLN A 2 20.17 -8.71 -11.73
CA GLN A 2 20.33 -7.74 -10.64
C GLN A 2 20.40 -8.44 -9.28
N GLY A 3 21.33 -8.01 -8.42
CA GLY A 3 21.58 -8.57 -7.08
C GLY A 3 22.43 -9.85 -7.03
N ILE A 4 22.45 -10.67 -8.08
CA ILE A 4 23.11 -12.01 -8.04
C ILE A 4 24.64 -11.91 -7.89
N MET A 5 25.30 -11.01 -8.62
CA MET A 5 26.75 -10.84 -8.47
C MET A 5 27.12 -10.27 -7.11
N GLY A 6 26.33 -9.33 -6.58
CA GLY A 6 26.52 -8.77 -5.24
C GLY A 6 26.45 -9.83 -4.14
N TYR A 7 25.50 -10.77 -4.26
CA TYR A 7 25.42 -11.93 -3.37
C TYR A 7 26.72 -12.75 -3.35
N TYR A 8 27.23 -13.14 -4.51
CA TYR A 8 28.47 -13.94 -4.59
C TYR A 8 29.70 -13.16 -4.11
N TYR A 9 29.76 -11.84 -4.34
CA TYR A 9 30.82 -11.00 -3.79
C TYR A 9 30.75 -10.89 -2.27
N ALA A 10 29.57 -10.70 -1.69
CA ALA A 10 29.38 -10.67 -0.24
C ALA A 10 29.82 -12.00 0.40
N LEU A 11 29.40 -13.14 -0.16
CA LEU A 11 29.85 -14.45 0.32
C LEU A 11 31.36 -14.63 0.21
N LYS A 12 31.98 -14.19 -0.89
CA LYS A 12 33.45 -14.27 -1.08
C LYS A 12 34.20 -13.36 -0.09
N GLN A 13 33.56 -12.31 0.41
CA GLN A 13 34.10 -11.44 1.46
C GLN A 13 33.82 -11.95 2.88
N ASN A 14 33.25 -13.16 3.02
CA ASN A 14 32.84 -13.76 4.29
C ASN A 14 31.79 -12.94 5.06
N GLU A 15 30.97 -12.19 4.34
CA GLU A 15 29.80 -11.53 4.92
C GLU A 15 28.80 -12.56 5.43
N ASN A 16 27.97 -12.16 6.40
CA ASN A 16 26.90 -12.99 6.91
C ASN A 16 25.93 -13.41 5.78
N GLU A 17 25.49 -14.67 5.80
CA GLU A 17 24.59 -15.21 4.76
C GLU A 17 23.28 -14.42 4.63
N LEU A 18 22.71 -13.92 5.74
CA LEU A 18 21.52 -13.07 5.70
C LEU A 18 21.78 -11.74 4.99
N VAL A 19 22.97 -11.17 5.18
CA VAL A 19 23.39 -9.94 4.49
C VAL A 19 23.54 -10.22 3.00
N ALA A 20 24.30 -11.26 2.62
CA ALA A 20 24.46 -11.64 1.23
C ALA A 20 23.10 -11.91 0.56
N LEU A 21 22.22 -12.67 1.20
CA LEU A 21 20.87 -12.97 0.71
C LEU A 21 20.04 -11.71 0.50
N SER A 22 20.10 -10.75 1.42
CA SER A 22 19.39 -9.47 1.27
C SER A 22 19.86 -8.68 0.04
N VAL A 23 21.15 -8.71 -0.29
CA VAL A 23 21.72 -8.08 -1.50
C VAL A 23 21.18 -8.76 -2.77
N LYS A 24 21.00 -10.08 -2.74
CA LYS A 24 20.37 -10.83 -3.84
C LYS A 24 18.91 -10.44 -4.04
N GLU A 25 18.18 -10.27 -2.94
CA GLU A 25 16.71 -10.17 -2.91
C GLU A 25 16.17 -8.74 -2.83
N GLN A 26 17.01 -7.72 -2.66
CA GLN A 26 16.59 -6.31 -2.49
C GLN A 26 15.66 -5.78 -3.60
N TYR A 27 15.75 -6.34 -4.82
CA TYR A 27 14.88 -5.96 -5.93
C TYR A 27 13.53 -6.71 -5.96
N LEU A 28 13.32 -7.70 -5.09
CA LEU A 28 12.09 -8.49 -5.06
C LEU A 28 10.95 -7.76 -4.34
N PRO A 29 9.68 -7.97 -4.75
CA PRO A 29 9.28 -8.64 -5.98
C PRO A 29 9.53 -7.74 -7.20
N ALA A 30 10.12 -8.31 -8.25
CA ALA A 30 10.45 -7.57 -9.48
C ALA A 30 9.27 -7.47 -10.47
N SER A 31 8.15 -8.13 -10.18
CA SER A 31 6.89 -8.06 -10.92
C SER A 31 5.73 -8.53 -10.04
N GLU A 32 4.50 -8.39 -10.53
CA GLU A 32 3.29 -8.79 -9.80
C GLU A 32 3.29 -10.26 -9.39
N ASN A 33 3.80 -11.15 -10.25
CA ASN A 33 3.87 -12.60 -10.00
C ASN A 33 5.27 -13.06 -9.56
N ALA A 34 6.21 -12.15 -9.33
CA ALA A 34 7.54 -12.50 -8.87
C ALA A 34 7.53 -13.00 -7.42
N PRO A 35 8.51 -13.84 -7.04
CA PRO A 35 8.75 -14.22 -5.65
C PRO A 35 8.91 -12.99 -4.75
N LEU A 36 8.48 -13.13 -3.51
CA LEU A 36 8.79 -12.18 -2.44
C LEU A 36 10.19 -12.47 -1.88
N PRO A 37 10.82 -11.50 -1.19
CA PRO A 37 12.01 -11.76 -0.37
C PRO A 37 11.73 -12.96 0.55
N SER A 38 12.72 -13.84 0.74
CA SER A 38 12.53 -15.11 1.45
C SER A 38 12.65 -15.00 2.97
N SER A 39 13.13 -13.86 3.47
CA SER A 39 13.25 -13.58 4.90
C SER A 39 12.73 -12.18 5.25
N VAL A 40 12.39 -11.98 6.53
CA VAL A 40 12.04 -10.65 7.07
C VAL A 40 13.19 -9.66 6.87
N PHE A 41 14.43 -10.09 7.08
CA PHE A 41 15.60 -9.23 6.90
C PHE A 41 15.74 -8.75 5.44
N SER A 42 15.66 -9.68 4.48
CA SER A 42 15.63 -9.34 3.05
C SER A 42 14.44 -8.44 2.71
N SER A 43 13.29 -8.64 3.36
CA SER A 43 12.09 -7.85 3.13
C SER A 43 12.27 -6.39 3.54
N ILE A 44 12.95 -6.12 4.66
CA ILE A 44 13.25 -4.77 5.13
C ILE A 44 14.17 -4.06 4.13
N VAL A 45 15.24 -4.72 3.69
CA VAL A 45 16.15 -4.15 2.67
C VAL A 45 15.41 -3.85 1.37
N ALA A 46 14.55 -4.78 0.92
CA ALA A 46 13.76 -4.61 -0.27
C ALA A 46 12.69 -3.51 -0.16
N LEU A 47 12.16 -3.26 1.03
CA LEU A 47 11.25 -2.14 1.32
C LEU A 47 12.00 -0.82 1.29
N SER A 48 13.15 -0.73 1.97
CA SER A 48 13.99 0.47 2.00
C SER A 48 14.33 0.94 0.59
N LEU A 49 14.76 0.03 -0.29
CA LEU A 49 15.09 0.37 -1.68
C LEU A 49 13.87 0.89 -2.47
N LYS A 50 12.67 0.33 -2.24
CA LYS A 50 11.45 0.77 -2.91
C LYS A 50 11.00 2.14 -2.40
N ILE A 51 11.06 2.37 -1.09
CA ILE A 51 10.72 3.66 -0.46
C ILE A 51 11.70 4.73 -0.94
N ASP A 52 13.00 4.45 -0.97
CA ASP A 52 14.02 5.36 -1.49
C ASP A 52 13.76 5.75 -2.96
N SER A 53 13.42 4.76 -3.80
CA SER A 53 13.07 5.01 -5.20
C SER A 53 11.79 5.85 -5.33
N LEU A 54 10.77 5.57 -4.52
CA LEU A 54 9.52 6.33 -4.49
C LEU A 54 9.78 7.78 -4.07
N PHE A 55 10.50 8.00 -2.97
CA PHE A 55 10.86 9.33 -2.50
C PHE A 55 11.70 10.09 -3.54
N SER A 56 12.74 9.47 -4.08
CA SER A 56 13.62 10.11 -5.07
C SER A 56 12.85 10.57 -6.31
N LEU A 57 11.98 9.73 -6.86
CA LEU A 57 11.26 10.02 -8.09
C LEU A 57 10.10 11.00 -7.88
N PHE A 58 9.38 10.92 -6.75
CA PHE A 58 8.33 11.89 -6.41
C PHE A 58 8.92 13.27 -6.13
N SER A 59 10.05 13.33 -5.41
CA SER A 59 10.78 14.58 -5.15
C SER A 59 11.29 15.22 -6.44
N ALA A 60 11.65 14.41 -7.44
CA ALA A 60 12.05 14.88 -8.77
C ALA A 60 10.86 15.20 -9.71
N GLY A 61 9.61 15.17 -9.22
CA GLY A 61 8.41 15.44 -10.02
C GLY A 61 8.12 14.38 -11.09
N LYS A 62 8.69 13.18 -10.98
CA LYS A 62 8.54 12.08 -11.96
C LYS A 62 7.34 11.18 -11.65
N ILE A 63 6.19 11.80 -11.41
CA ILE A 63 4.95 11.09 -11.05
C ILE A 63 4.26 10.59 -12.34
N PRO A 64 3.82 9.32 -12.43
CA PRO A 64 3.17 8.81 -13.63
C PRO A 64 1.78 9.45 -13.80
N SER A 65 1.56 10.19 -14.90
CA SER A 65 0.29 10.85 -15.21
C SER A 65 -0.55 10.15 -16.30
N GLY A 66 0.00 9.15 -16.98
CA GLY A 66 -0.67 8.39 -18.05
C GLY A 66 -0.53 6.87 -17.90
N SER A 67 -0.95 6.10 -18.92
CA SER A 67 -0.90 4.63 -18.91
C SER A 67 0.51 4.05 -18.82
N LYS A 68 1.53 4.78 -19.30
CA LYS A 68 2.93 4.37 -19.21
C LYS A 68 3.45 4.50 -17.78
N ASP A 69 4.28 3.54 -17.38
CA ASP A 69 5.02 3.54 -16.10
C ASP A 69 6.54 3.51 -16.38
N PRO A 70 7.12 4.61 -16.90
CA PRO A 70 8.50 4.62 -17.37
C PRO A 70 9.52 4.34 -16.26
N PHE A 71 9.19 4.71 -15.02
CA PHE A 71 10.04 4.54 -13.85
C PHE A 71 9.62 3.39 -12.93
N ALA A 72 8.71 2.52 -13.39
CA ALA A 72 8.24 1.36 -12.65
C ALA A 72 7.56 1.69 -11.29
N LEU A 73 7.09 2.92 -11.07
CA LEU A 73 6.56 3.37 -9.78
C LEU A 73 5.32 2.58 -9.36
N ARG A 74 4.46 2.19 -10.32
CA ARG A 74 3.27 1.36 -10.01
C ARG A 74 3.70 -0.02 -9.53
N ARG A 75 4.69 -0.62 -10.19
CA ARG A 75 5.27 -1.91 -9.82
C ARG A 75 5.98 -1.85 -8.46
N LEU A 76 6.75 -0.80 -8.19
CA LEU A 76 7.42 -0.60 -6.90
C LEU A 76 6.41 -0.47 -5.76
N SER A 77 5.38 0.37 -5.94
CA SER A 77 4.28 0.53 -4.99
C SER A 77 3.56 -0.77 -4.69
N PHE A 78 3.20 -1.53 -5.72
CA PHE A 78 2.53 -2.82 -5.52
C PHE A 78 3.44 -3.83 -4.81
N GLY A 79 4.72 -3.88 -5.17
CA GLY A 79 5.71 -4.73 -4.50
C GLY A 79 5.89 -4.38 -3.01
N LEU A 80 5.91 -3.09 -2.68
CA LEU A 80 5.96 -2.59 -1.31
C LEU A 80 4.75 -3.09 -0.51
N LEU A 81 3.54 -2.89 -1.03
CA LEU A 81 2.30 -3.33 -0.37
C LEU A 81 2.26 -4.85 -0.19
N LYS A 82 2.69 -5.62 -1.20
CA LYS A 82 2.75 -7.09 -1.11
C LYS A 82 3.71 -7.57 -0.01
N ILE A 83 4.88 -6.95 0.12
CA ILE A 83 5.85 -7.33 1.16
C ILE A 83 5.26 -7.09 2.54
N ILE A 84 4.73 -5.89 2.79
CA ILE A 84 4.12 -5.52 4.07
C ILE A 84 2.98 -6.47 4.42
N ALA A 85 2.11 -6.74 3.45
CA ALA A 85 0.97 -7.65 3.62
C ALA A 85 1.39 -9.10 3.90
N HIS A 86 2.43 -9.59 3.23
CA HIS A 86 2.90 -10.97 3.37
C HIS A 86 3.54 -11.22 4.72
N TYR A 87 4.39 -10.30 5.17
CA TYR A 87 5.10 -10.40 6.45
C TYR A 87 4.31 -9.84 7.64
N GLY A 88 3.15 -9.24 7.40
CA GLY A 88 2.33 -8.64 8.46
C GLY A 88 3.05 -7.51 9.20
N LEU A 89 3.87 -6.74 8.47
CA LEU A 89 4.65 -5.64 9.05
C LEU A 89 3.71 -4.49 9.40
N GLU A 90 3.73 -4.04 10.65
CA GLU A 90 3.01 -2.84 11.05
C GLU A 90 3.61 -1.64 10.30
N PHE A 91 2.80 -1.01 9.45
CA PHE A 91 3.22 0.12 8.64
C PHE A 91 2.01 1.02 8.34
N ASP A 92 2.00 2.20 8.96
CA ASP A 92 1.05 3.27 8.69
C ASP A 92 1.57 4.13 7.55
N LEU A 93 0.91 4.05 6.39
CA LEU A 93 1.33 4.76 5.18
C LEU A 93 1.49 6.27 5.39
N LYS A 94 0.74 6.89 6.30
CA LYS A 94 0.82 8.33 6.52
C LYS A 94 1.92 8.67 7.52
N ALA A 95 1.88 8.05 8.69
CA ALA A 95 2.80 8.36 9.78
C ALA A 95 4.23 7.89 9.46
N ASP A 96 4.40 6.67 8.94
CA ASP A 96 5.72 6.10 8.70
C ASP A 96 6.40 6.71 7.48
N LEU A 97 5.68 6.98 6.38
CA LEU A 97 6.29 7.69 5.24
C LEU A 97 6.76 9.08 5.65
N LYS A 98 5.97 9.82 6.44
CA LYS A 98 6.36 11.13 6.96
C LYS A 98 7.62 11.03 7.82
N ASN A 99 7.63 10.13 8.80
CA ASN A 99 8.75 9.91 9.71
C ASN A 99 10.04 9.52 8.95
N LEU A 100 9.93 8.61 7.98
CA LEU A 100 11.05 8.19 7.14
C LEU A 100 11.58 9.34 6.28
N PHE A 101 10.69 10.09 5.63
CA PHE A 101 11.07 11.22 4.79
C PHE A 101 11.83 12.29 5.59
N GLU A 102 11.31 12.65 6.76
CA GLU A 102 11.93 13.64 7.66
C GLU A 102 13.28 13.17 8.21
N LYS A 103 13.39 11.89 8.61
CA LYS A 103 14.64 11.33 9.16
C LYS A 103 15.75 11.20 8.13
N VAL A 104 15.43 10.81 6.90
CA VAL A 104 16.45 10.67 5.85
C VAL A 104 16.93 12.06 5.43
N GLY A 105 16.03 13.02 5.22
CA GLY A 105 16.38 14.44 5.05
C GLY A 105 17.22 14.79 3.81
N VAL A 106 17.37 13.88 2.84
CA VAL A 106 18.18 14.10 1.62
C VAL A 106 17.36 14.49 0.39
N TYR A 107 16.03 14.33 0.45
CA TYR A 107 15.15 14.52 -0.70
C TYR A 107 14.57 15.94 -0.75
N GLN A 108 14.27 16.42 -1.96
CA GLN A 108 13.53 17.67 -2.14
C GLN A 108 12.09 17.51 -1.62
N SER A 109 11.55 18.57 -1.01
CA SER A 109 10.19 18.55 -0.48
C SER A 109 9.16 18.30 -1.58
N PHE A 110 8.19 17.42 -1.31
CA PHE A 110 7.01 17.21 -2.12
C PHE A 110 5.81 16.90 -1.22
N ASP A 111 4.59 16.95 -1.78
CA ASP A 111 3.39 16.59 -1.04
C ASP A 111 3.31 15.06 -0.85
N LEU A 112 3.61 14.61 0.37
CA LEU A 112 3.55 13.19 0.76
C LEU A 112 2.13 12.61 0.64
N GLU A 113 1.08 13.42 0.68
CA GLU A 113 -0.28 12.93 0.46
C GLU A 113 -0.48 12.39 -0.96
N ILE A 114 0.25 12.93 -1.95
CA ILE A 114 0.20 12.43 -3.33
C ILE A 114 0.78 11.01 -3.40
N LEU A 115 1.89 10.75 -2.71
CA LEU A 115 2.48 9.41 -2.61
C LEU A 115 1.57 8.45 -1.83
N GLU A 116 1.00 8.91 -0.72
CA GLU A 116 0.03 8.14 0.06
C GLU A 116 -1.15 7.70 -0.82
N LYS A 117 -1.80 8.65 -1.51
CA LYS A 117 -2.91 8.37 -2.44
C LYS A 117 -2.46 7.42 -3.56
N PHE A 118 -1.28 7.64 -4.11
CA PHE A 118 -0.72 6.78 -5.16
C PHE A 118 -0.52 5.34 -4.69
N LEU A 119 -0.15 5.11 -3.42
CA LEU A 119 -0.05 3.78 -2.83
C LEU A 119 -1.44 3.18 -2.56
N LEU A 120 -2.35 3.95 -1.95
CA LEU A 120 -3.70 3.48 -1.61
C LEU A 120 -4.50 3.03 -2.84
N GLU A 121 -4.37 3.73 -3.98
CA GLU A 121 -5.04 3.34 -5.22
C GLU A 121 -4.62 1.93 -5.71
N ARG A 122 -3.47 1.41 -5.28
CA ARG A 122 -2.89 0.13 -5.74
C ARG A 122 -3.27 -1.01 -4.81
N PHE A 123 -3.86 -0.68 -3.66
CA PHE A 123 -4.38 -1.64 -2.71
C PHE A 123 -5.52 -2.48 -3.30
N HIS A 124 -6.28 -1.94 -4.25
CA HIS A 124 -7.35 -2.67 -4.94
C HIS A 124 -6.87 -3.98 -5.60
N ASN A 125 -5.62 -4.04 -6.02
CA ASN A 125 -5.06 -5.22 -6.69
C ASN A 125 -4.44 -6.23 -5.71
N LEU A 126 -4.38 -5.89 -4.42
CA LEU A 126 -3.72 -6.71 -3.39
C LEU A 126 -4.62 -7.82 -2.85
N ILE A 127 -5.92 -7.57 -2.79
CA ILE A 127 -6.91 -8.48 -2.20
C ILE A 127 -7.99 -8.76 -3.23
N ASP A 128 -8.24 -10.03 -3.51
CA ASP A 128 -9.40 -10.47 -4.29
C ASP A 128 -10.70 -10.22 -3.51
N CYS A 129 -11.28 -9.04 -3.72
CA CYS A 129 -12.49 -8.56 -3.05
C CYS A 129 -13.21 -7.54 -3.92
N ASN A 130 -14.53 -7.41 -3.72
CA ASN A 130 -15.32 -6.40 -4.41
C ASN A 130 -14.71 -4.99 -4.19
N PRO A 131 -14.43 -4.21 -5.25
CA PRO A 131 -13.83 -2.89 -5.13
C PRO A 131 -14.56 -1.92 -4.19
N SER A 132 -15.89 -2.05 -4.06
CA SER A 132 -16.70 -1.25 -3.15
C SER A 132 -16.34 -1.51 -1.68
N ILE A 133 -16.10 -2.77 -1.30
CA ILE A 133 -15.70 -3.14 0.07
C ILE A 133 -14.33 -2.54 0.38
N ILE A 134 -13.39 -2.65 -0.55
CA ILE A 134 -12.05 -2.06 -0.40
C ILE A 134 -12.18 -0.55 -0.24
N ARG A 135 -12.93 0.12 -1.13
CA ARG A 135 -13.16 1.57 -1.08
C ARG A 135 -13.81 2.00 0.24
N SER A 136 -14.78 1.25 0.76
CA SER A 136 -15.40 1.56 2.06
C SER A 136 -14.40 1.57 3.20
N VAL A 137 -13.44 0.65 3.21
CA VAL A 137 -12.38 0.62 4.23
C VAL A 137 -11.35 1.73 4.00
N LEU A 138 -10.93 1.96 2.75
CA LEU A 138 -9.97 3.02 2.42
C LEU A 138 -10.51 4.44 2.67
N ASN A 139 -11.83 4.63 2.59
CA ASN A 139 -12.50 5.89 2.92
C ASN A 139 -12.56 6.17 4.43
N THR A 140 -12.14 5.21 5.28
CA THR A 140 -11.88 5.50 6.69
C THR A 140 -10.54 6.23 6.83
N ASN A 141 -10.25 6.80 8.01
CA ASN A 141 -8.94 7.39 8.30
C ASN A 141 -7.84 6.35 8.64
N GLU A 142 -8.11 5.05 8.45
CA GLU A 142 -7.11 4.00 8.68
C GLU A 142 -6.01 4.04 7.61
N ARG A 143 -4.75 4.00 8.03
CA ARG A 143 -3.58 4.03 7.14
C ARG A 143 -2.58 2.90 7.41
N ASP A 144 -2.81 2.11 8.46
CA ASP A 144 -2.08 0.88 8.70
C ASP A 144 -2.49 -0.20 7.70
N ILE A 145 -1.55 -0.64 6.87
CA ILE A 145 -1.79 -1.60 5.79
C ILE A 145 -2.37 -2.91 6.34
N VAL A 146 -1.83 -3.43 7.44
CA VAL A 146 -2.26 -4.70 8.02
C VAL A 146 -3.68 -4.57 8.57
N LYS A 147 -4.00 -3.48 9.25
CA LYS A 147 -5.36 -3.20 9.74
C LYS A 147 -6.35 -3.01 8.60
N ILE A 148 -5.98 -2.33 7.51
CA ILE A 148 -6.83 -2.22 6.31
C ILE A 148 -7.13 -3.61 5.77
N ILE A 149 -6.13 -4.48 5.60
CA ILE A 149 -6.32 -5.86 5.12
C ILE A 149 -7.26 -6.63 6.05
N GLN A 150 -7.08 -6.52 7.36
CA GLN A 150 -7.93 -7.17 8.35
C GLN A 150 -9.38 -6.68 8.27
N LYS A 151 -9.60 -5.36 8.19
CA LYS A 151 -10.93 -4.75 8.05
C LYS A 151 -11.62 -5.19 6.75
N VAL A 152 -10.90 -5.21 5.63
CA VAL A 152 -11.45 -5.70 4.34
C VAL A 152 -11.85 -7.17 4.45
N LYS A 153 -11.00 -8.03 5.01
CA LYS A 153 -11.30 -9.46 5.20
C LYS A 153 -12.48 -9.67 6.16
N ALA A 154 -12.55 -8.92 7.25
CA ALA A 154 -13.65 -8.99 8.21
C ALA A 154 -14.98 -8.55 7.58
N LEU A 155 -14.97 -7.43 6.84
CA LEU A 155 -16.15 -6.93 6.14
C LEU A 155 -16.62 -7.88 5.04
N LYS A 156 -15.68 -8.45 4.25
CA LYS A 156 -15.99 -9.49 3.26
C LYS A 156 -16.69 -10.68 3.92
N ARG A 157 -16.08 -11.25 4.97
CA ARG A 157 -16.66 -12.38 5.73
C ARG A 157 -18.05 -12.07 6.28
N PHE A 158 -18.24 -10.87 6.85
CA PHE A 158 -19.54 -10.45 7.37
C PHE A 158 -20.62 -10.38 6.29
N LEU A 159 -20.28 -9.85 5.10
CA LEU A 159 -21.22 -9.68 3.99
C LEU A 159 -21.53 -10.96 3.23
N ASP A 160 -20.62 -11.93 3.27
CA ASP A 160 -20.75 -13.24 2.63
C ASP A 160 -21.44 -14.28 3.54
N ASP A 161 -21.45 -14.08 4.86
CA ASP A 161 -22.11 -14.99 5.81
C ASP A 161 -23.64 -14.91 5.69
N PRO A 162 -24.33 -16.00 5.30
CA PRO A 162 -25.79 -16.05 5.16
C PRO A 162 -26.53 -15.70 6.44
N LYS A 163 -25.94 -15.96 7.62
CA LYS A 163 -26.55 -15.62 8.92
C LYS A 163 -26.69 -14.12 9.14
N ASN A 164 -25.92 -13.31 8.41
CA ASN A 164 -25.97 -11.86 8.49
C ASN A 164 -26.89 -11.23 7.43
N ALA A 165 -27.64 -12.01 6.65
CA ALA A 165 -28.52 -11.48 5.59
C ALA A 165 -29.49 -10.40 6.09
N GLN A 166 -30.17 -10.63 7.22
CA GLN A 166 -31.07 -9.63 7.80
C GLN A 166 -30.31 -8.37 8.27
N LYS A 167 -29.15 -8.53 8.92
CA LYS A 167 -28.32 -7.39 9.36
C LYS A 167 -27.80 -6.57 8.18
N LYS A 168 -27.44 -7.25 7.08
CA LYS A 168 -27.00 -6.64 5.82
C LYS A 168 -28.12 -5.78 5.23
N GLU A 169 -29.34 -6.31 5.11
CA GLU A 169 -30.49 -5.55 4.60
C GLU A 169 -30.81 -4.33 5.46
N LEU A 170 -30.79 -4.48 6.79
CA LEU A 170 -31.00 -3.39 7.72
C LEU A 170 -29.97 -2.27 7.54
N LEU A 171 -28.68 -2.61 7.46
CA LEU A 171 -27.61 -1.64 7.21
C LEU A 171 -27.80 -0.92 5.87
N PHE A 172 -28.03 -1.65 4.78
CA PHE A 172 -28.25 -1.03 3.47
C PHE A 172 -29.50 -0.14 3.44
N SER A 173 -30.57 -0.54 4.12
CA SER A 173 -31.79 0.27 4.22
C SER A 173 -31.55 1.58 4.99
N ALA A 174 -30.78 1.53 6.09
CA ALA A 174 -30.41 2.70 6.87
C ALA A 174 -29.52 3.66 6.07
N PHE A 175 -28.51 3.15 5.37
CA PHE A 175 -27.66 3.96 4.49
C PHE A 175 -28.44 4.58 3.32
N LYS A 176 -29.36 3.84 2.69
CA LYS A 176 -30.23 4.41 1.65
C LYS A 176 -31.11 5.53 2.19
N ARG A 177 -31.68 5.37 3.39
CA ARG A 177 -32.46 6.43 4.04
C ARG A 177 -31.61 7.68 4.30
N LEU A 178 -30.42 7.52 4.89
CA LEU A 178 -29.50 8.64 5.14
C LEU A 178 -29.06 9.33 3.85
N ALA A 179 -28.77 8.56 2.79
CA ALA A 179 -28.41 9.11 1.49
C ALA A 179 -29.55 9.90 0.84
N ASN A 180 -30.80 9.46 1.00
CA ASN A 180 -31.97 10.20 0.51
C ASN A 180 -32.22 11.47 1.33
N ILE A 181 -32.09 11.41 2.66
CA ILE A 181 -32.20 12.60 3.54
C ILE A 181 -31.18 13.69 3.14
N ASN A 182 -29.96 13.30 2.77
CA ASN A 182 -28.95 14.26 2.30
C ASN A 182 -29.21 14.78 0.88
N LYS A 183 -30.00 14.08 0.04
CA LYS A 183 -30.44 14.60 -1.26
C LYS A 183 -31.60 15.58 -1.14
N ASP A 184 -32.45 15.40 -0.13
CA ASP A 184 -33.59 16.27 0.13
C ASP A 184 -33.19 17.60 0.80
N ARG A 185 -31.93 17.73 1.25
CA ARG A 185 -31.35 19.02 1.67
C ARG A 185 -30.80 19.78 0.48
N ASN A 186 -31.62 20.66 -0.09
CA ASN A 186 -31.17 21.68 -1.03
C ASN A 186 -30.07 22.57 -0.38
N PRO A 187 -28.96 22.88 -1.08
CA PRO A 187 -27.90 23.75 -0.55
C PRO A 187 -28.31 25.23 -0.30
N ASN A 188 -29.54 25.63 -0.62
CA ASN A 188 -29.97 27.03 -0.61
C ASN A 188 -30.69 27.50 0.67
N GLU A 189 -30.75 26.71 1.74
CA GLU A 189 -31.40 27.11 3.00
C GLU A 189 -30.45 27.48 4.15
N LEU A 190 -29.14 27.63 3.89
CA LEU A 190 -28.16 28.09 4.91
C LEU A 190 -27.63 29.50 4.67
N SER A 191 -28.35 30.32 3.89
CA SER A 191 -28.12 31.76 3.76
C SER A 191 -29.41 32.51 4.10
N GLY A 192 -29.74 32.57 5.37
CA GLY A 192 -30.83 33.37 5.94
C GLY A 192 -30.40 33.92 7.29
#